data_AF-A0A9D2FVA3-F1
#
_entry.id   AF-A0A9D2FVA3-F1
#
_cell.length_a   1.000
_cell.length_b   1.000
_cell.length_c   1.000
_cell.angle_alpha   90.00
_cell.angle_beta   90.00
_cell.angle_gamma   90.00
#
_symmetry.space_group_name_H-M   'P 1'
#
loop_
_entity.id
_entity.type
_entity.pdbx_description
1 polymer ?
#
loop_
_entity_poly.entity_id
_entity_poly.type
_entity_poly.pdbx_seq_one_letter_code
_entity_poly.pdbx_strand_id
1 'polypeptide(L)' 'MTPKNRLLKMAIAFIGLTLLILIYMAIKEAVSGHLNMVYLIAILAEGSLLSSFVRLLKEKSK' A
#
# COMPACT_ATOMS: atom_id res chain seq x y z
N MET A 1 -23.56 6.18 -6.93
CA MET A 1 -22.15 6.11 -6.46
C MET A 1 -21.53 7.49 -6.60
N THR A 2 -21.15 8.15 -5.51
CA THR A 2 -20.52 9.47 -5.59
C THR A 2 -19.09 9.35 -6.16
N PRO A 3 -18.62 10.30 -6.98
CA PRO A 3 -17.29 10.24 -7.62
C PRO A 3 -16.13 10.11 -6.62
N LYS A 4 -16.30 10.65 -5.40
CA LYS A 4 -15.36 10.50 -4.27
C LYS A 4 -15.09 9.03 -3.91
N ASN A 5 -16.09 8.14 -3.91
CA ASN A 5 -15.88 6.72 -3.59
C ASN A 5 -15.19 5.96 -4.73
N ARG A 6 -15.29 6.44 -5.97
CA ARG A 6 -14.60 5.84 -7.13
C ARG A 6 -13.11 6.18 -7.11
N LEU A 7 -12.77 7.45 -6.87
CA LEU A 7 -11.38 7.90 -6.71
C LEU A 7 -10.70 7.21 -5.52
N LEU A 8 -11.39 7.07 -4.39
CA LEU A 8 -10.85 6.41 -3.21
C LEU A 8 -10.55 4.92 -3.44
N LYS A 9 -11.43 4.22 -4.17
CA LYS A 9 -11.18 2.82 -4.58
C LYS A 9 -10.00 2.70 -5.54
N MET A 10 -9.85 3.62 -6.49
CA MET A 10 -8.69 3.64 -7.39
C MET A 10 -7.39 3.91 -6.64
N ALA A 11 -7.38 4.84 -5.67
CA ALA A 11 -6.22 5.12 -4.84
C ALA A 11 -5.78 3.89 -4.04
N ILE A 12 -6.72 3.16 -3.45
CA ILE A 12 -6.42 1.92 -2.71
C ILE A 12 -5.89 0.82 -3.63
N ALA A 13 -6.48 0.68 -4.83
CA ALA A 13 -5.98 -0.28 -5.82
C ALA A 13 -4.54 0.06 -6.27
N PHE A 14 -4.26 1.35 -6.46
CA PHE A 14 -2.93 1.83 -6.83
C PHE A 14 -1.91 1.59 -5.71
N ILE A 15 -2.22 1.99 -4.47
CA ILE A 15 -1.34 1.76 -3.30
C ILE A 15 -1.12 0.26 -3.08
N GLY A 16 -2.16 -0.57 -3.24
CA GLY A 16 -2.04 -2.02 -3.12
C GLY A 16 -1.10 -2.63 -4.17
N LEU A 17 -1.13 -2.13 -5.40
CA LEU A 17 -0.22 -2.56 -6.46
C LEU A 17 1.23 -2.15 -6.16
N THR A 18 1.45 -0.91 -5.70
CA THR A 18 2.78 -0.41 -5.33
C THR A 18 3.38 -1.22 -4.18
N LEU A 19 2.59 -1.54 -3.16
CA LEU A 19 2.97 -2.41 -2.05
C LEU A 19 3.41 -3.79 -2.54
N LEU A 20 2.70 -4.36 -3.50
CA LEU A 20 3.01 -5.69 -4.04
C LEU A 20 4.37 -5.68 -4.76
N ILE A 21 4.67 -4.60 -5.49
CA ILE A 21 5.95 -4.40 -6.18
C ILE A 21 7.08 -4.19 -5.16
N LEU A 22 6.86 -3.38 -4.12
CA LEU A 22 7.85 -3.14 -3.06
C LEU A 22 8.17 -4.41 -2.27
N ILE A 23 7.16 -5.20 -1.93
CA ILE A 23 7.34 -6.50 -1.27
C ILE A 23 8.13 -7.45 -2.18
N TYR A 24 7.80 -7.51 -3.46
CA TYR A 24 8.54 -8.34 -4.42
C TYR A 24 10.03 -7.93 -4.52
N MET A 25 10.31 -6.62 -4.61
CA MET A 25 11.69 -6.12 -4.60
C MET A 25 12.42 -6.45 -3.30
N ALA A 26 11.76 -6.26 -2.15
CA ALA A 26 12.34 -6.57 -0.85
C ALA A 26 12.66 -8.07 -0.69
N ILE A 27 11.80 -8.96 -1.18
CA ILE A 27 12.07 -10.41 -1.18
C ILE A 27 13.26 -10.72 -2.09
N LYS A 28 13.30 -10.13 -3.30
CA LYS A 28 14.40 -10.34 -4.24
C LYS A 28 15.75 -9.87 -3.67
N GLU A 29 15.76 -8.74 -2.99
CA GLU A 29 16.93 -8.20 -2.28
C GLU A 29 17.33 -9.07 -1.09
N ALA A 30 16.36 -9.52 -0.29
CA ALA A 30 16.61 -10.43 0.83
C ALA A 30 17.24 -11.75 0.36
N VAL A 31 16.76 -12.32 -0.75
CA VAL A 31 17.35 -13.51 -1.40
C VAL A 31 18.77 -13.23 -1.90
N SER A 32 19.09 -11.98 -2.24
CA SER A 32 20.44 -11.55 -2.65
C SER A 32 21.36 -11.29 -1.45
N GLY A 33 20.90 -11.51 -0.21
CA GLY A 33 21.69 -11.34 1.03
C GLY A 33 21.81 -9.89 1.51
N HIS A 34 21.12 -8.94 0.88
CA HIS A 34 21.14 -7.54 1.25
C HIS A 34 19.71 -7.05 1.48
N LEU A 35 19.28 -6.96 2.74
CA LEU A 35 18.00 -6.35 3.10
C LEU A 35 18.20 -4.84 3.26
N ASN A 36 17.74 -4.08 2.28
CA ASN A 36 17.80 -2.62 2.36
C ASN A 36 16.67 -2.10 3.26
N MET A 37 17.06 -1.58 4.42
CA MET A 37 16.18 -0.97 5.42
C MET A 37 15.23 0.08 4.82
N VAL A 38 15.63 0.74 3.74
CA VAL A 38 14.81 1.73 3.04
C VAL A 38 13.53 1.10 2.47
N TYR A 39 13.59 -0.10 1.89
CA TYR A 39 12.38 -0.79 1.41
C TYR A 39 11.47 -1.20 2.56
N LEU A 40 12.03 -1.59 3.70
CA LEU A 40 11.24 -1.95 4.87
C LEU A 40 10.42 -0.75 5.38
N ILE A 41 11.06 0.42 5.45
CA ILE A 41 10.40 1.68 5.84
C ILE A 41 9.34 2.09 4.81
N ALA A 42 9.64 1.94 3.51
CA ALA A 42 8.70 2.25 2.43
C ALA A 42 7.45 1.36 2.50
N ILE A 43 7.62 0.05 2.71
CA ILE A 43 6.50 -0.91 2.86
C ILE A 43 5.63 -0.55 4.07
N LEU A 44 6.24 -0.18 5.20
CA LEU A 44 5.50 0.25 6.39
C LEU A 44 4.72 1.54 6.15
N ALA A 45 5.31 2.52 5.48
CA ALA A 45 4.66 3.79 5.14
C ALA A 45 3.48 3.58 4.18
N GLU A 46 3.68 2.81 3.10
CA GLU A 46 2.60 2.48 2.16
C GLU A 46 1.49 1.64 2.82
N GLY A 47 1.85 0.69 3.69
CA GLY A 47 0.90 -0.11 4.46
C GLY A 47 0.03 0.75 5.39
N SER A 48 0.63 1.74 6.05
CA SER A 48 -0.08 2.68 6.92
C SER A 48 -1.04 3.58 6.15
N LEU A 49 -0.62 4.07 4.97
CA LEU A 49 -1.47 4.81 4.06
C LEU A 49 -2.65 3.95 3.58
N LEU A 50 -2.39 2.73 3.10
CA LEU A 50 -3.43 1.79 2.67
C LEU A 50 -4.45 1.55 3.78
N SER A 51 -3.99 1.26 5.00
CA SER A 51 -4.85 1.04 6.16
C SER A 51 -5.73 2.25 6.48
N SER A 52 -5.15 3.46 6.44
CA SER A 52 -5.89 4.71 6.65
C SER A 52 -6.96 4.96 5.58
N PHE A 53 -6.64 4.69 4.31
CA PHE A 53 -7.57 4.82 3.20
C PHE A 53 -8.70 3.77 3.26
N VAL A 54 -8.38 2.53 3.63
CA VAL A 54 -9.38 1.48 3.86
C VAL A 54 -10.30 1.83 5.04
N ARG A 55 -9.74 2.37 6.13
CA ARG A 55 -10.52 2.82 7.29
C ARG A 55 -11.48 3.96 6.91
N LEU A 56 -11.00 4.96 6.16
CA LEU A 56 -11.83 6.05 5.63
C LEU A 56 -12.97 5.55 4.72
N LEU A 57 -12.72 4.52 3.90
CA LEU A 57 -13.78 3.88 3.12
C LEU A 57 -14.82 3.18 4.01
N LYS A 58 -14.35 2.48 5.05
CA LYS A 58 -15.21 1.72 5.95
C LYS A 58 -16.09 2.64 6.81
N GLU A 59 -15.53 3.72 7.35
CA GLU A 59 -16.29 4.74 8.09
C GLU A 59 -17.32 5.44 7.21
N LYS A 60 -17.01 5.72 5.94
CA LYS A 60 -17.98 6.30 5.00
C LYS A 60 -19.06 5.34 4.51
N SER A 61 -18.89 4.05 4.70
CA SER A 61 -19.85 3.03 4.28
C SER A 61 -20.87 2.70 5.38
N LYS A 62 -20.70 3.24 6.59
CA LYS A 62 -21.62 3.12 7.72
C LYS A 62 -22.53 4.35 7.78
#